data_AF-A0A9D9A4A2-F1
#
_entry.id   AF-A0A9D9A4A2-F1
#
_cell.length_a   1.000
_cell.length_b   1.000
_cell.length_c   1.000
_cell.angle_alpha   90.00
_cell.angle_beta   90.00
_cell.angle_gamma   90.00
#
_symmetry.space_group_name_H-M   'P 1'
#
loop_
_entity.id
_entity.type
_entity.pdbx_description
1 polymer ?
#
loop_
_entity_poly.entity_id
_entity_poly.type
_entity_poly.pdbx_seq_one_letter_code
_entity_poly.pdbx_strand_id
1 'polypeptide(L)'
;MASKQLFCLCRKAVLPSHAHFDPLGKSFHGVTEVVDAVFAMYWPDGRPCVYAEMFLLEKGRRLKLRSNDGGSLKVVASDLSHLVRFCWEVGIEFWDLHDDNFYQFVQSLRAEKKCVGSAVKRRNDNTVARVIDTAIEFLIWLQTHVVHDRNIVGPRRIAPQISLLEKKLSNRRGEHSLSLKYPFTPTPDAADPKKPLTSHLRNLLWDGVKTLCYKAQKNLDVDQRNYLRARRELLLLLFEATGCRPGEAAMLSASDNENCVSKGKITLVTMKRRKGIDPKRCIPLDKETAIKLEVFIHKHRRELLQRLRGQKVEVRPQDKVFLGCRTGAPITGSSLIKEFQRVAAASGIDERACLSMFRHRFVTNMVKLHLIAFSQSHPGATRALISEGDYRTILRRVATFTGHGSEDSLFHYIDWAWEELEVFDYVSSARELTTSIERAMDKLRVLSSNVYSSASSEGAGEVIYYVLAELESIRKAAEDRLGGEYESVRRLSLSP
;
A
#
# COMPACT_ATOMS: atom_id res chain seq x y z
N MET A 1 -13.39 24.24 -14.98
CA MET A 1 -12.57 25.07 -14.07
C MET A 1 -11.57 24.17 -13.34
N ALA A 2 -10.32 24.61 -13.17
CA ALA A 2 -9.36 23.86 -12.36
C ALA A 2 -9.90 23.72 -10.92
N SER A 3 -10.05 22.49 -10.44
CA SER A 3 -10.63 22.17 -9.13
C SER A 3 -9.79 22.78 -8.00
N LYS A 4 -10.12 24.00 -7.56
CA LYS A 4 -9.52 24.64 -6.38
C LYS A 4 -9.80 23.76 -5.16
N GLN A 5 -8.77 23.57 -4.34
CA GLN A 5 -8.92 22.82 -3.08
C GLN A 5 -9.71 23.70 -2.10
N LEU A 6 -10.80 23.16 -1.56
CA LEU A 6 -11.72 23.88 -0.65
C LEU A 6 -11.37 23.73 0.83
N PHE A 7 -10.24 23.12 1.16
CA PHE A 7 -9.88 22.90 2.56
C PHE A 7 -8.38 22.96 2.76
N CYS A 8 -7.96 23.38 3.95
CA CYS A 8 -6.56 23.42 4.35
C CYS A 8 -6.39 22.80 5.75
N LEU A 9 -5.21 22.19 5.97
CA LEU A 9 -4.83 21.61 7.26
C LEU A 9 -4.21 22.71 8.12
N CYS A 10 -4.88 23.09 9.20
CA CYS A 10 -4.33 23.98 10.23
C CYS A 10 -3.65 23.12 11.29
N ARG A 11 -2.36 23.35 11.54
CA ARG A 11 -1.56 22.56 12.51
C ARG A 11 -1.48 23.30 13.84
N LYS A 12 -1.50 22.56 14.95
CA LYS A 12 -1.39 23.10 16.31
C LYS A 12 -2.40 24.24 16.53
N ALA A 13 -3.67 23.97 16.21
CA ALA A 13 -4.70 24.98 16.38
C ALA A 13 -5.01 25.13 17.88
N VAL A 14 -5.17 26.38 18.32
CA VAL A 14 -5.57 26.72 19.68
C VAL A 14 -7.08 26.92 19.65
N LEU A 15 -7.81 26.10 20.39
CA LEU A 15 -9.26 26.13 20.47
C LEU A 15 -9.70 26.51 21.89
N PRO A 16 -10.83 27.22 22.04
CA PRO A 16 -11.44 27.39 23.36
C PRO A 16 -11.92 26.03 23.89
N SER A 17 -11.62 25.73 25.16
CA SER A 17 -12.00 24.48 25.84
C SER A 17 -13.16 24.72 26.81
N HIS A 18 -12.88 25.35 27.97
CA HIS A 18 -13.87 25.66 29.00
C HIS A 18 -13.45 26.93 29.73
N ALA A 19 -14.38 27.54 30.47
CA ALA A 19 -14.07 28.67 31.35
C ALA A 19 -13.75 28.15 32.75
N HIS A 20 -12.66 28.62 33.34
CA HIS A 20 -12.30 28.38 34.73
C HIS A 20 -12.64 29.64 35.55
N PHE A 21 -13.43 29.48 36.61
CA PHE A 21 -13.71 30.57 37.54
C PHE A 21 -12.57 30.70 38.55
N ASP A 22 -11.92 31.85 38.60
CA ASP A 22 -10.96 32.19 39.66
C ASP A 22 -11.71 32.81 40.87
N PRO A 23 -11.78 32.12 42.02
CA PRO A 23 -12.47 32.61 43.21
C PRO A 23 -11.79 33.84 43.84
N LEU A 24 -10.46 33.98 43.67
CA LEU A 24 -9.69 35.07 44.28
C LEU A 24 -9.87 36.37 43.50
N GLY A 25 -9.79 36.31 42.17
CA GLY A 25 -10.03 37.44 41.28
C GLY A 25 -11.51 37.69 40.94
N LYS A 26 -12.44 36.82 41.37
CA LYS A 26 -13.87 36.83 41.00
C LYS A 26 -14.09 36.97 39.49
N SER A 27 -13.27 36.30 38.68
CA SER A 27 -13.32 36.43 37.22
C SER A 27 -13.25 35.07 36.53
N PHE A 28 -13.79 35.00 35.31
CA PHE A 28 -13.69 33.80 34.47
C PHE A 28 -12.52 33.94 33.51
N HIS A 29 -11.69 32.90 33.46
CA HIS A 29 -10.61 32.79 32.48
C HIS A 29 -10.93 31.71 31.46
N GLY A 30 -10.79 32.04 30.18
CA GLY A 30 -10.92 31.06 29.11
C GLY A 30 -9.72 30.12 29.09
N VAL A 31 -9.95 28.83 29.26
CA VAL A 31 -8.94 27.80 29.06
C VAL A 31 -8.93 27.43 27.58
N THR A 32 -7.76 27.44 26.97
CA THR A 32 -7.57 26.98 25.60
C THR A 32 -6.96 25.59 25.56
N GLU A 33 -7.41 24.76 24.62
CA GLU A 33 -6.77 23.49 24.28
C GLU A 33 -5.97 23.62 22.98
N VAL A 34 -4.81 22.98 22.91
CA VAL A 34 -4.05 22.87 21.67
C VAL A 34 -4.39 21.52 21.03
N VAL A 35 -5.01 21.57 19.86
CA VAL A 35 -5.26 20.37 19.06
C VAL A 35 -4.21 20.22 17.96
N ASP A 36 -3.74 18.99 17.75
CA ASP A 36 -2.62 18.69 16.83
C ASP A 36 -2.88 19.19 15.41
N ALA A 37 -4.12 19.12 14.96
CA ALA A 37 -4.57 19.69 13.70
C ALA A 37 -6.08 19.97 13.71
N VAL A 38 -6.55 20.76 12.75
CA VAL A 38 -7.94 20.88 12.32
C VAL A 38 -7.97 21.12 10.81
N PHE A 39 -9.15 21.00 10.20
CA PHE A 39 -9.35 21.38 8.81
C PHE A 39 -10.25 22.61 8.75
N ALA A 40 -9.73 23.68 8.13
CA ALA A 40 -10.56 24.78 7.69
C ALA A 40 -11.14 24.44 6.31
N MET A 41 -12.40 24.75 6.09
CA MET A 41 -13.15 24.46 4.87
C MET A 41 -13.83 25.73 4.37
N TYR A 42 -13.78 25.93 3.07
CA TYR A 42 -14.22 27.16 2.42
C TYR A 42 -15.23 26.86 1.33
N TRP A 43 -16.16 27.79 1.13
CA TRP A 43 -16.93 27.88 -0.09
C TRP A 43 -16.01 28.20 -1.28
N PRO A 44 -16.43 27.93 -2.53
CA PRO A 44 -15.62 28.21 -3.72
C PRO A 44 -15.16 29.67 -3.88
N ASP A 45 -15.91 30.63 -3.34
CA ASP A 45 -15.56 32.05 -3.29
C ASP A 45 -14.49 32.40 -2.23
N GLY A 46 -14.15 31.45 -1.35
CA GLY A 46 -13.15 31.62 -0.29
C GLY A 46 -13.73 32.00 1.08
N ARG A 47 -15.05 32.20 1.21
CA ARG A 47 -15.67 32.39 2.54
C ARG A 47 -15.60 31.10 3.36
N PRO A 48 -15.46 31.16 4.70
CA PRO A 48 -15.51 29.97 5.54
C PRO A 48 -16.85 29.23 5.42
N CYS A 49 -16.78 27.90 5.32
CA CYS A 49 -17.94 27.02 5.32
C CYS A 49 -18.15 26.48 6.74
N VAL A 50 -18.70 27.32 7.62
CA VAL A 50 -18.76 27.14 9.08
C VAL A 50 -19.34 25.77 9.48
N TYR A 51 -20.46 25.34 8.88
CA TYR A 51 -21.08 24.07 9.22
C TYR A 51 -20.20 22.86 8.87
N ALA A 52 -19.50 22.91 7.75
CA ALA A 52 -18.57 21.86 7.37
C ALA A 52 -17.36 21.83 8.31
N GLU A 53 -16.86 22.99 8.75
CA GLU A 53 -15.78 23.07 9.74
C GLU A 53 -16.20 22.50 11.09
N MET A 54 -17.39 22.85 11.58
CA MET A 54 -17.94 22.31 12.83
C MET A 54 -18.10 20.78 12.78
N PHE A 55 -18.62 20.25 11.68
CA PHE A 55 -18.70 18.81 11.46
C PHE A 55 -17.32 18.14 11.47
N LEU A 56 -16.34 18.73 10.78
CA LEU A 56 -14.97 18.21 10.75
C LEU A 56 -14.29 18.29 12.12
N LEU A 57 -14.59 19.31 12.93
CA LEU A 57 -14.10 19.46 14.28
C LEU A 57 -14.63 18.34 15.19
N GLU A 58 -15.94 18.07 15.17
CA GLU A 58 -16.52 16.98 15.94
C GLU A 58 -16.00 15.62 15.46
N LYS A 59 -15.93 15.41 14.14
CA LYS A 59 -15.32 14.21 13.55
C LYS A 59 -13.88 14.04 13.99
N GLY A 60 -13.14 15.14 14.12
CA GLY A 60 -11.76 15.14 14.57
C GLY A 60 -11.57 14.67 16.02
N ARG A 61 -12.57 14.83 16.88
CA ARG A 61 -12.53 14.26 18.24
C ARG A 61 -12.60 12.72 18.25
N ARG A 62 -13.26 12.13 17.24
CA ARG A 62 -13.45 10.67 17.13
C ARG A 62 -12.45 10.00 16.19
N LEU A 63 -11.93 10.74 15.22
CA LEU A 63 -11.00 10.24 14.21
C LEU A 63 -9.56 10.55 14.58
N LYS A 64 -8.63 9.70 14.15
CA LYS A 64 -7.20 9.97 14.33
C LYS A 64 -6.76 11.14 13.45
N LEU A 65 -6.40 12.24 14.09
CA LEU A 65 -5.69 13.33 13.46
C LEU A 65 -4.19 13.08 13.49
N ARG A 66 -3.52 13.53 12.44
CA ARG A 66 -2.07 13.54 12.33
C ARG A 66 -1.64 14.92 11.86
N SER A 67 -0.72 15.53 12.60
CA SER A 67 -0.17 16.85 12.29
C SER A 67 0.48 16.93 10.90
N ASN A 68 0.98 15.81 10.37
CA ASN A 68 1.69 15.81 9.09
C ASN A 68 0.77 15.84 7.86
N ASP A 69 -0.28 15.01 7.84
CA ASP A 69 -1.12 14.78 6.66
C ASP A 69 -2.63 14.88 6.91
N GLY A 70 -3.08 15.09 8.16
CA GLY A 70 -4.49 15.15 8.54
C GLY A 70 -5.19 13.78 8.63
N GLY A 71 -4.49 12.68 8.35
CA GLY A 71 -5.00 11.32 8.54
C GLY A 71 -6.34 11.02 7.88
N SER A 72 -7.23 10.33 8.62
CA SER A 72 -8.56 9.98 8.14
C SER A 72 -9.46 11.21 7.96
N LEU A 73 -9.28 12.26 8.77
CA LEU A 73 -10.08 13.47 8.68
C LEU A 73 -9.86 14.20 7.34
N LYS A 74 -8.65 14.12 6.76
CA LYS A 74 -8.38 14.62 5.41
C LYS A 74 -9.27 13.97 4.35
N VAL A 75 -9.53 12.66 4.49
CA VAL A 75 -10.38 11.92 3.55
C VAL A 75 -11.82 12.42 3.66
N VAL A 76 -12.32 12.58 4.90
CA VAL A 76 -13.65 13.15 5.17
C VAL A 76 -13.76 14.57 4.59
N ALA A 77 -12.77 15.44 4.83
CA ALA A 77 -12.76 16.79 4.27
C ALA A 77 -12.72 16.80 2.74
N SER A 78 -11.95 15.89 2.13
CA SER A 78 -11.90 15.73 0.68
C SER A 78 -13.24 15.28 0.11
N ASP A 79 -13.87 14.29 0.73
CA ASP A 79 -15.14 13.74 0.28
C ASP A 79 -16.27 14.77 0.46
N LEU A 80 -16.34 15.43 1.62
CA LEU A 80 -17.31 16.49 1.92
C LEU A 80 -17.19 17.68 0.96
N SER A 81 -15.97 18.02 0.51
CA SER A 81 -15.76 19.12 -0.44
C SER A 81 -16.51 18.94 -1.76
N HIS A 82 -16.95 17.72 -2.11
CA HIS A 82 -17.79 17.50 -3.28
C HIS A 82 -19.21 18.04 -3.07
N LEU A 83 -19.82 17.79 -1.91
CA LEU A 83 -21.14 18.33 -1.59
C LEU A 83 -21.11 19.86 -1.50
N VAL A 84 -20.08 20.43 -0.85
CA VAL A 84 -19.91 21.89 -0.74
C VAL A 84 -19.83 22.56 -2.11
N ARG A 85 -19.10 21.96 -3.06
CA ARG A 85 -19.05 22.49 -4.45
C ARG A 85 -20.40 22.42 -5.14
N PHE A 86 -21.09 21.28 -5.00
CA PHE A 86 -22.39 21.08 -5.63
C PHE A 86 -23.42 22.10 -5.12
N CYS A 87 -23.54 22.26 -3.81
CA CYS A 87 -24.43 23.24 -3.19
C CYS A 87 -24.14 24.67 -3.67
N TRP A 88 -22.85 25.03 -3.78
CA TRP A 88 -22.45 26.33 -4.32
C TRP A 88 -22.81 26.52 -5.80
N GLU A 89 -22.53 25.51 -6.64
CA GLU A 89 -22.78 25.57 -8.07
C GLU A 89 -24.27 25.66 -8.41
N VAL A 90 -25.12 24.99 -7.62
CA VAL A 90 -26.58 25.02 -7.78
C VAL A 90 -27.22 26.21 -7.04
N GLY A 91 -26.52 26.81 -6.08
CA GLY A 91 -27.03 27.93 -5.27
C GLY A 91 -28.05 27.49 -4.22
N ILE A 92 -27.84 26.33 -3.59
CA ILE A 92 -28.74 25.74 -2.60
C ILE A 92 -28.01 25.55 -1.28
N GLU A 93 -28.65 25.93 -0.17
CA GLU A 93 -28.14 25.68 1.18
C GLU A 93 -28.29 24.20 1.58
N PHE A 94 -27.46 23.74 2.53
CA PHE A 94 -27.43 22.31 2.89
C PHE A 94 -28.78 21.75 3.40
N TRP A 95 -29.57 22.57 4.09
CA TRP A 95 -30.89 22.22 4.64
C TRP A 95 -32.05 22.42 3.66
N ASP A 96 -31.77 22.92 2.46
CA ASP A 96 -32.72 23.05 1.36
C ASP A 96 -32.45 22.00 0.26
N LEU A 97 -31.65 20.97 0.56
CA LEU A 97 -31.43 19.86 -0.36
C LEU A 97 -32.61 18.90 -0.36
N HIS A 98 -33.10 18.57 -1.56
CA HIS A 98 -34.16 17.59 -1.79
C HIS A 98 -33.62 16.36 -2.52
N ASP A 99 -34.42 15.30 -2.60
CA ASP A 99 -34.03 14.04 -3.25
C ASP A 99 -33.54 14.26 -4.70
N ASP A 100 -34.21 15.14 -5.47
CA ASP A 100 -33.83 15.46 -6.85
C ASP A 100 -32.45 16.13 -6.95
N ASN A 101 -32.16 17.09 -6.06
CA ASN A 101 -30.86 17.75 -6.01
C ASN A 101 -29.77 16.74 -5.60
N PHE A 102 -30.06 15.89 -4.62
CA PHE A 102 -29.12 14.88 -4.15
C PHE A 102 -28.88 13.79 -5.22
N TYR A 103 -29.90 13.43 -5.98
CA TYR A 103 -29.78 12.55 -7.13
C TYR A 103 -28.87 13.16 -8.20
N GLN A 104 -29.06 14.44 -8.54
CA GLN A 104 -28.20 15.17 -9.48
C GLN A 104 -26.74 15.24 -8.99
N PHE A 105 -26.53 15.45 -7.68
CA PHE A 105 -25.22 15.37 -7.06
C PHE A 105 -24.57 14.00 -7.29
N VAL A 106 -25.30 12.90 -7.07
CA VAL A 106 -24.80 11.54 -7.33
C VAL A 106 -24.47 11.33 -8.81
N GLN A 107 -25.33 11.78 -9.72
CA GLN A 107 -25.06 11.64 -11.15
C GLN A 107 -23.84 12.44 -11.59
N SER A 108 -23.64 13.66 -11.07
CA SER A 108 -22.47 14.48 -11.40
C SER A 108 -21.16 13.80 -10.98
N LEU A 109 -21.14 13.14 -9.81
CA LEU A 109 -19.99 12.36 -9.33
C LEU A 109 -19.66 11.17 -10.25
N ARG A 110 -20.69 10.50 -10.77
CA ARG A 110 -20.55 9.33 -11.66
C ARG A 110 -20.16 9.71 -13.08
N ALA A 111 -20.65 10.85 -13.56
CA ALA A 111 -20.39 11.35 -14.91
C ALA A 111 -19.01 12.01 -15.06
N GLU A 112 -18.37 12.41 -13.95
CA GLU A 112 -17.10 13.12 -14.00
C GLU A 112 -15.99 12.28 -14.65
N LYS A 113 -15.36 12.84 -15.70
CA LYS A 113 -14.29 12.21 -16.49
C LYS A 113 -12.90 12.73 -16.07
N LYS A 114 -11.86 11.91 -16.28
CA LYS A 114 -10.48 12.22 -15.85
C LYS A 114 -9.91 13.48 -16.53
N CYS A 115 -10.21 13.65 -17.81
CA CYS A 115 -9.95 14.86 -18.59
C CYS A 115 -11.06 15.02 -19.64
N VAL A 116 -11.16 16.22 -20.22
CA VAL A 116 -12.12 16.51 -21.29
C VAL A 116 -11.89 15.53 -22.45
N GLY A 117 -12.94 14.84 -22.89
CA GLY A 117 -12.87 13.82 -23.95
C GLY A 117 -12.48 12.40 -23.50
N SER A 118 -12.07 12.18 -22.25
CA SER A 118 -11.71 10.83 -21.77
C SER A 118 -12.93 9.94 -21.59
N ALA A 119 -12.90 8.71 -22.12
CA ALA A 119 -13.88 7.66 -21.80
C ALA A 119 -13.74 7.14 -20.36
N VAL A 120 -12.56 7.34 -19.74
CA VAL A 120 -12.26 6.88 -18.39
C VAL A 120 -12.90 7.80 -17.35
N LYS A 121 -13.75 7.22 -16.49
CA LYS A 121 -14.34 7.89 -15.32
C LYS A 121 -13.24 8.40 -14.38
N ARG A 122 -13.46 9.55 -13.76
CA ARG A 122 -12.52 10.15 -12.79
C ARG A 122 -12.48 9.36 -11.47
N ARG A 123 -13.61 8.76 -11.08
CA ARG A 123 -13.76 7.99 -9.83
C ARG A 123 -14.34 6.62 -10.13
N ASN A 124 -13.96 5.64 -9.32
CA ASN A 124 -14.60 4.33 -9.28
C ASN A 124 -15.84 4.38 -8.38
N ASP A 125 -16.70 3.37 -8.49
CA ASP A 125 -18.00 3.35 -7.84
C ASP A 125 -17.84 3.27 -6.31
N ASN A 126 -16.79 2.59 -5.83
CA ASN A 126 -16.38 2.58 -4.42
C ASN A 126 -16.06 3.98 -3.85
N THR A 127 -15.39 4.85 -4.62
CA THR A 127 -15.09 6.22 -4.18
C THR A 127 -16.36 7.07 -4.19
N VAL A 128 -17.21 6.91 -5.20
CA VAL A 128 -18.49 7.62 -5.27
C VAL A 128 -19.36 7.25 -4.06
N ALA A 129 -19.50 5.96 -3.74
CA ALA A 129 -20.25 5.50 -2.58
C ALA A 129 -19.73 6.12 -1.26
N ARG A 130 -18.41 6.21 -1.09
CA ARG A 130 -17.80 6.84 0.11
C ARG A 130 -18.11 8.34 0.21
N VAL A 131 -18.10 9.05 -0.92
CA VAL A 131 -18.47 10.48 -0.96
C VAL A 131 -19.94 10.66 -0.57
N ILE A 132 -20.83 9.82 -1.10
CA ILE A 132 -22.25 9.82 -0.77
C ILE A 132 -22.46 9.54 0.72
N ASP A 133 -21.82 8.50 1.26
CA ASP A 133 -21.91 8.16 2.68
C ASP A 133 -21.43 9.31 3.58
N THR A 134 -20.36 10.00 3.20
CA THR A 134 -19.84 11.16 3.94
C THR A 134 -20.81 12.34 3.89
N ALA A 135 -21.43 12.59 2.72
CA ALA A 135 -22.43 13.62 2.56
C ALA A 135 -23.68 13.34 3.42
N ILE A 136 -24.20 12.11 3.39
CA ILE A 136 -25.32 11.69 4.24
C ILE A 136 -24.97 11.86 5.72
N GLU A 137 -23.79 11.42 6.13
CA GLU A 137 -23.35 11.55 7.52
C GLU A 137 -23.26 13.02 7.98
N PHE A 138 -22.82 13.92 7.09
CA PHE A 138 -22.83 15.36 7.35
C PHE A 138 -24.26 15.91 7.48
N LEU A 139 -25.18 15.51 6.60
CA LEU A 139 -26.57 16.00 6.66
C LEU A 139 -27.31 15.46 7.89
N ILE A 140 -27.08 14.20 8.28
CA ILE A 140 -27.55 13.66 9.56
C ILE A 140 -27.01 14.49 10.72
N TRP A 141 -25.71 14.83 10.69
CA TRP A 141 -25.12 15.67 11.72
C TRP A 141 -25.77 17.06 11.77
N LEU A 142 -26.01 17.68 10.60
CA LEU A 142 -26.58 19.02 10.47
C LEU A 142 -28.01 19.10 11.03
N GLN A 143 -28.89 18.17 10.66
CA GLN A 143 -30.25 18.11 11.23
C GLN A 143 -30.24 17.79 12.73
N THR A 144 -29.23 17.08 13.23
CA THR A 144 -29.16 16.68 14.65
C THR A 144 -28.61 17.78 15.56
N HIS A 145 -27.75 18.68 15.05
CA HIS A 145 -27.02 19.65 15.89
C HIS A 145 -27.32 21.12 15.57
N VAL A 146 -27.89 21.41 14.40
CA VAL A 146 -28.06 22.79 13.92
C VAL A 146 -29.50 23.06 13.55
N VAL A 147 -30.12 22.18 12.76
CA VAL A 147 -31.43 22.41 12.13
C VAL A 147 -32.44 21.38 12.64
N HIS A 148 -32.76 21.43 13.93
CA HIS A 148 -33.56 20.42 14.64
C HIS A 148 -35.02 20.33 14.16
N ASP A 149 -35.53 21.38 13.51
CA ASP A 149 -36.89 21.52 13.02
C ASP A 149 -37.08 20.91 11.61
N ARG A 150 -36.00 20.44 10.96
CA ARG A 150 -36.05 19.92 9.59
C ARG A 150 -35.56 18.48 9.50
N ASN A 151 -36.37 17.63 8.87
CA ASN A 151 -35.98 16.28 8.48
C ASN A 151 -35.28 16.31 7.12
N ILE A 152 -33.99 16.65 7.11
CA ILE A 152 -33.21 16.73 5.86
C ILE A 152 -33.04 15.34 5.25
N VAL A 153 -32.53 14.36 6.02
CA VAL A 153 -32.34 12.98 5.56
C VAL A 153 -32.89 11.98 6.56
N GLY A 154 -33.36 10.84 6.06
CA GLY A 154 -33.83 9.76 6.93
C GLY A 154 -34.56 8.65 6.21
N PRO A 155 -35.10 7.67 6.93
CA PRO A 155 -36.00 6.68 6.35
C PRO A 155 -37.32 7.33 5.93
N ARG A 156 -37.97 6.79 4.89
CA ARG A 156 -39.24 7.33 4.35
C ARG A 156 -40.33 7.58 5.41
N ARG A 157 -40.34 6.81 6.49
CA ARG A 157 -41.30 6.94 7.60
C ARG A 157 -41.29 8.31 8.32
N ILE A 158 -40.20 9.07 8.25
CA ILE A 158 -40.11 10.41 8.85
C ILE A 158 -40.34 11.55 7.84
N ALA A 159 -40.84 11.23 6.64
CA ALA A 159 -41.05 12.17 5.54
C ALA A 159 -39.86 13.15 5.31
N PRO A 160 -38.63 12.63 5.10
CA PRO A 160 -37.45 13.48 4.95
C PRO A 160 -37.38 14.10 3.55
N GLN A 161 -36.66 15.21 3.40
CA GLN A 161 -36.36 15.82 2.10
C GLN A 161 -35.56 14.87 1.18
N ILE A 162 -34.69 14.04 1.76
CA ILE A 162 -33.91 13.00 1.08
C ILE A 162 -34.19 11.63 1.73
N SER A 163 -34.69 10.68 0.94
CA SER A 163 -35.11 9.37 1.44
C SER A 163 -33.97 8.34 1.42
N LEU A 164 -33.77 7.66 2.55
CA LEU A 164 -32.75 6.62 2.73
C LEU A 164 -33.39 5.24 2.90
N LEU A 165 -32.67 4.21 2.44
CA LEU A 165 -33.00 2.80 2.63
C LEU A 165 -32.29 2.25 3.87
N GLU A 166 -32.99 1.40 4.62
CA GLU A 166 -32.42 0.64 5.72
C GLU A 166 -31.80 -0.64 5.20
N LYS A 167 -30.47 -0.76 5.36
CA LYS A 167 -29.73 -1.97 5.01
C LYS A 167 -29.24 -2.66 6.28
N LYS A 168 -29.61 -3.92 6.45
CA LYS A 168 -29.06 -4.77 7.51
C LYS A 168 -27.63 -5.14 7.15
N LEU A 169 -26.68 -4.73 7.96
CA LEU A 169 -25.29 -5.16 7.91
C LEU A 169 -25.08 -6.21 8.98
N SER A 170 -24.69 -7.42 8.57
CA SER A 170 -24.15 -8.41 9.49
C SER A 170 -22.65 -8.17 9.63
N ASN A 171 -22.16 -8.00 10.85
CA ASN A 171 -20.73 -8.00 11.07
C ASN A 171 -20.20 -9.44 11.09
N ARG A 172 -18.87 -9.60 11.04
CA ARG A 172 -18.24 -10.93 11.05
C ARG A 172 -18.45 -11.73 12.34
N ARG A 173 -19.02 -11.10 13.39
CA ARG A 173 -19.39 -11.73 14.67
C ARG A 173 -20.88 -12.12 14.71
N GLY A 174 -21.62 -11.92 13.62
CA GLY A 174 -23.06 -12.18 13.53
C GLY A 174 -23.93 -11.08 14.13
N GLU A 175 -23.36 -9.97 14.61
CA GLU A 175 -24.16 -8.85 15.10
C GLU A 175 -24.73 -8.06 13.91
N HIS A 176 -26.03 -7.79 13.98
CA HIS A 176 -26.72 -7.00 12.98
C HIS A 176 -26.72 -5.53 13.37
N SER A 177 -26.28 -4.68 12.45
CA SER A 177 -26.45 -3.22 12.54
C SER A 177 -27.28 -2.71 11.38
N LEU A 178 -28.12 -1.71 11.63
CA LEU A 178 -28.87 -1.02 10.59
C LEU A 178 -28.00 0.12 10.04
N SER A 179 -27.82 0.16 8.73
CA SER A 179 -27.14 1.23 8.03
C SER A 179 -28.09 1.91 7.06
N LEU A 180 -28.21 3.23 7.17
CA LEU A 180 -28.96 4.04 6.22
C LEU A 180 -28.10 4.29 4.98
N LYS A 181 -28.65 4.01 3.79
CA LYS A 181 -27.98 4.18 2.51
C LYS A 181 -28.90 4.91 1.52
N TYR A 182 -28.34 5.79 0.71
CA TYR A 182 -29.11 6.43 -0.35
C TYR A 182 -29.42 5.43 -1.48
N PRO A 183 -30.66 5.34 -1.99
CA PRO A 183 -31.09 4.33 -2.95
C PRO A 183 -30.21 4.24 -4.21
N PHE A 184 -29.73 5.37 -4.71
CA PHE A 184 -28.93 5.44 -5.94
C PHE A 184 -27.42 5.38 -5.70
N THR A 185 -26.99 4.94 -4.51
CA THR A 185 -25.58 4.68 -4.23
C THR A 185 -25.09 3.56 -5.16
N PRO A 186 -24.00 3.75 -5.92
CA PRO A 186 -23.46 2.71 -6.79
C PRO A 186 -23.11 1.43 -6.04
N THR A 187 -23.29 0.28 -6.70
CA THR A 187 -22.82 -1.00 -6.17
C THR A 187 -21.29 -0.98 -6.10
N PRO A 188 -20.69 -1.44 -4.99
CA PRO A 188 -19.24 -1.58 -4.89
C PRO A 188 -18.66 -2.39 -6.05
N ASP A 189 -17.68 -1.84 -6.77
CA ASP A 189 -16.90 -2.63 -7.72
C ASP A 189 -16.20 -3.76 -6.96
N ALA A 190 -16.26 -4.98 -7.48
CA ALA A 190 -15.38 -6.07 -7.05
C ALA A 190 -13.94 -5.61 -7.31
N ALA A 191 -13.25 -5.19 -6.25
CA ALA A 191 -11.87 -4.75 -6.38
C ALA A 191 -11.03 -5.97 -6.73
N ASP A 192 -10.55 -6.06 -7.98
CA ASP A 192 -9.54 -7.04 -8.36
C ASP A 192 -8.37 -6.94 -7.36
N PRO A 193 -8.11 -7.99 -6.57
CA PRO A 193 -7.12 -7.91 -5.51
C PRO A 193 -5.78 -7.60 -6.13
N LYS A 194 -5.14 -6.54 -5.62
CA LYS A 194 -3.80 -6.14 -6.07
C LYS A 194 -2.84 -7.31 -5.81
N LYS A 195 -2.40 -7.97 -6.86
CA LYS A 195 -1.45 -9.08 -6.76
C LYS A 195 -0.07 -8.59 -6.26
N PRO A 196 0.74 -9.50 -5.68
CA PRO A 196 2.15 -9.24 -5.41
C PRO A 196 2.89 -8.68 -6.63
N LEU A 197 3.85 -7.77 -6.40
CA LEU A 197 4.66 -7.19 -7.48
C LEU A 197 5.50 -8.27 -8.16
N THR A 198 5.38 -8.48 -9.47
CA THR A 198 6.19 -9.48 -10.18
C THR A 198 7.67 -9.09 -10.28
N SER A 199 8.56 -10.07 -10.49
CA SER A 199 10.00 -9.80 -10.67
C SER A 199 10.29 -8.96 -11.92
N HIS A 200 9.49 -9.14 -12.98
CA HIS A 200 9.58 -8.34 -14.20
C HIS A 200 9.29 -6.85 -13.91
N LEU A 201 8.15 -6.53 -13.30
CA LEU A 201 7.79 -5.15 -12.93
C LEU A 201 8.81 -4.52 -11.98
N ARG A 202 9.36 -5.31 -11.04
CA ARG A 202 10.43 -4.84 -10.16
C ARG A 202 11.65 -4.40 -10.97
N ASN A 203 12.12 -5.22 -11.90
CA ASN A 203 13.31 -4.89 -12.71
C ASN A 203 13.07 -3.63 -13.56
N LEU A 204 11.88 -3.49 -14.18
CA LEU A 204 11.49 -2.28 -14.89
C LEU A 204 11.51 -1.03 -14.00
N LEU A 205 11.07 -1.13 -12.75
CA LEU A 205 11.14 -0.01 -11.79
C LEU A 205 12.59 0.42 -11.51
N TRP A 206 13.51 -0.53 -11.33
CA TRP A 206 14.93 -0.25 -11.17
C TRP A 206 15.53 0.43 -12.41
N ASP A 207 15.14 0.00 -13.61
CA ASP A 207 15.57 0.66 -14.86
C ASP A 207 14.95 2.04 -15.05
N GLY A 208 13.73 2.27 -14.55
CA GLY A 208 13.11 3.60 -14.48
C GLY A 208 13.89 4.58 -13.60
N VAL A 209 14.46 4.10 -12.49
CA VAL A 209 15.35 4.92 -11.66
C VAL A 209 16.60 5.32 -12.44
N LYS A 210 17.24 4.39 -13.15
CA LYS A 210 18.40 4.69 -14.02
C LYS A 210 18.01 5.71 -15.10
N THR A 211 16.87 5.51 -15.75
CA THR A 211 16.35 6.39 -16.80
C THR A 211 16.13 7.81 -16.29
N LEU A 212 15.57 7.98 -15.08
CA LEU A 212 15.41 9.29 -14.46
C LEU A 212 16.74 9.97 -14.09
N CYS A 213 17.83 9.21 -13.95
CA CYS A 213 19.16 9.78 -13.74
C CYS A 213 19.77 10.28 -15.04
N TYR A 214 19.58 9.54 -16.14
CA TYR A 214 20.09 9.90 -17.47
C TYR A 214 19.29 11.01 -18.15
N LYS A 215 17.96 11.01 -18.01
CA LYS A 215 17.11 12.12 -18.45
C LYS A 215 17.42 13.32 -17.57
N ALA A 216 18.39 14.12 -18.02
CA ALA A 216 18.87 15.30 -17.32
C ALA A 216 17.68 16.10 -16.80
N GLN A 217 17.51 16.12 -15.48
CA GLN A 217 16.67 17.12 -14.84
C GLN A 217 17.45 18.43 -14.98
N LYS A 218 17.34 19.10 -16.15
CA LYS A 218 18.15 20.26 -16.57
C LYS A 218 18.27 21.37 -15.50
N ASN A 219 17.36 21.37 -14.54
CA ASN A 219 17.26 22.34 -13.45
C ASN A 219 17.82 21.84 -12.10
N LEU A 220 18.59 20.75 -12.08
CA LEU A 220 19.20 20.19 -10.87
C LEU A 220 20.71 20.08 -11.01
N ASP A 221 21.42 20.45 -9.95
CA ASP A 221 22.87 20.27 -9.86
C ASP A 221 23.25 18.77 -9.73
N VAL A 222 24.56 18.48 -9.79
CA VAL A 222 25.08 17.10 -9.72
C VAL A 222 24.73 16.44 -8.38
N ASP A 223 24.90 17.16 -7.26
CA ASP A 223 24.66 16.64 -5.92
C ASP A 223 23.17 16.35 -5.67
N GLN A 224 22.28 17.20 -6.17
CA GLN A 224 20.84 17.03 -6.15
C GLN A 224 20.43 15.77 -6.92
N ARG A 225 21.02 15.56 -8.11
CA ARG A 225 20.78 14.34 -8.89
C ARG A 225 21.27 13.10 -8.16
N ASN A 226 22.46 13.14 -7.57
CA ASN A 226 23.03 12.03 -6.80
C ASN A 226 22.17 11.68 -5.58
N TYR A 227 21.73 12.69 -4.82
CA TYR A 227 20.84 12.49 -3.68
C TYR A 227 19.49 11.88 -4.10
N LEU A 228 18.87 12.41 -5.17
CA LEU A 228 17.58 11.91 -5.66
C LEU A 228 17.69 10.48 -6.18
N ARG A 229 18.79 10.14 -6.86
CA ARG A 229 19.10 8.77 -7.28
C ARG A 229 19.17 7.84 -6.08
N ALA A 230 20.07 8.13 -5.14
CA ALA A 230 20.27 7.32 -3.94
C ALA A 230 18.97 7.17 -3.13
N ARG A 231 18.16 8.23 -3.07
CA ARG A 231 16.86 8.19 -2.39
C ARG A 231 15.88 7.23 -3.06
N ARG A 232 15.78 7.27 -4.40
CA ARG A 232 14.87 6.39 -5.16
C ARG A 232 15.30 4.93 -5.07
N GLU A 233 16.59 4.67 -5.21
CA GLU A 233 17.17 3.32 -5.05
C GLU A 233 16.89 2.76 -3.64
N LEU A 234 17.16 3.56 -2.59
CA LEU A 234 16.87 3.16 -1.22
C LEU A 234 15.36 2.95 -0.99
N LEU A 235 14.50 3.80 -1.54
CA LEU A 235 13.05 3.62 -1.40
C LEU A 235 12.57 2.30 -1.98
N LEU A 236 12.96 1.96 -3.21
CA LEU A 236 12.60 0.68 -3.82
C LEU A 236 13.09 -0.51 -2.96
N LEU A 237 14.34 -0.44 -2.52
CA LEU A 237 14.94 -1.47 -1.67
C LEU A 237 14.20 -1.63 -0.35
N LEU A 238 13.89 -0.54 0.35
CA LEU A 238 13.16 -0.60 1.62
C LEU A 238 11.72 -1.09 1.42
N PHE A 239 11.04 -0.70 0.35
CA PHE A 239 9.69 -1.21 0.08
C PHE A 239 9.69 -2.73 -0.18
N GLU A 240 10.69 -3.23 -0.90
CA GLU A 240 10.89 -4.66 -1.14
C GLU A 240 11.24 -5.42 0.14
N ALA A 241 12.22 -4.93 0.90
CA ALA A 241 12.73 -5.60 2.10
C ALA A 241 11.79 -5.55 3.30
N THR A 242 10.86 -4.58 3.38
CA THR A 242 10.07 -4.35 4.59
C THR A 242 8.56 -4.30 4.38
N GLY A 243 8.09 -4.15 3.14
CA GLY A 243 6.68 -3.91 2.83
C GLY A 243 6.07 -2.71 3.56
N CYS A 244 6.90 -1.73 3.96
CA CYS A 244 6.45 -0.57 4.71
C CYS A 244 5.50 0.30 3.89
N ARG A 245 4.55 0.97 4.56
CA ARG A 245 3.66 1.91 3.88
C ARG A 245 4.41 3.20 3.55
N PRO A 246 3.99 3.98 2.53
CA PRO A 246 4.64 5.25 2.21
C PRO A 246 4.69 6.22 3.39
N GLY A 247 3.64 6.25 4.22
CA GLY A 247 3.64 7.06 5.45
C GLY A 247 4.60 6.53 6.53
N GLU A 248 4.84 5.23 6.60
CA GLU A 248 5.80 4.63 7.54
C GLU A 248 7.23 4.94 7.09
N ALA A 249 7.51 4.83 5.78
CA ALA A 249 8.78 5.24 5.18
C ALA A 249 9.05 6.74 5.41
N ALA A 250 8.06 7.60 5.20
CA ALA A 250 8.17 9.03 5.47
C ALA A 250 8.49 9.36 6.93
N MET A 251 8.09 8.49 7.87
CA MET A 251 8.32 8.65 9.30
C MET A 251 9.59 7.96 9.81
N LEU A 252 10.33 7.27 8.96
CA LEU A 252 11.54 6.53 9.30
C LEU A 252 12.54 7.44 10.04
N SER A 253 12.86 7.08 11.28
CA SER A 253 13.82 7.79 12.14
C SER A 253 15.25 7.51 11.68
N ALA A 254 16.08 8.56 11.67
CA ALA A 254 17.49 8.42 11.35
C ALA A 254 18.26 7.84 12.54
N SER A 255 18.00 8.35 13.75
CA SER A 255 18.69 7.89 14.97
C SER A 255 18.37 6.44 15.34
N ASP A 256 17.10 6.01 15.20
CA ASP A 256 16.72 4.62 15.49
C ASP A 256 17.46 3.61 14.57
N ASN A 257 17.84 4.06 13.36
CA ASN A 257 18.30 3.21 12.25
C ASN A 257 19.72 3.52 11.75
N GLU A 258 20.48 4.39 12.40
CA GLU A 258 21.85 4.76 11.97
C GLU A 258 22.86 3.61 12.11
N ASN A 259 22.55 2.61 12.94
CA ASN A 259 23.37 1.43 13.21
C ASN A 259 22.63 0.14 12.81
N CYS A 260 21.89 0.14 11.69
CA CYS A 260 21.09 -1.01 11.29
C CYS A 260 21.91 -2.23 10.82
N VAL A 261 23.16 -2.06 10.39
CA VAL A 261 24.08 -3.14 10.02
C VAL A 261 24.48 -3.94 11.25
N SER A 262 24.93 -3.27 12.31
CA SER A 262 25.30 -3.94 13.56
C SER A 262 24.08 -4.55 14.27
N LYS A 263 22.92 -3.88 14.19
CA LYS A 263 21.66 -4.40 14.76
C LYS A 263 21.01 -5.52 13.93
N GLY A 264 21.38 -5.67 12.65
CA GLY A 264 20.76 -6.61 11.70
C GLY A 264 19.26 -6.40 11.45
N LYS A 265 18.72 -5.21 11.79
CA LYS A 265 17.28 -4.94 11.75
C LYS A 265 16.98 -3.45 11.55
N ILE A 266 15.82 -3.18 10.98
CA ILE A 266 15.23 -1.85 10.83
C ILE A 266 14.05 -1.68 11.80
N THR A 267 13.92 -0.48 12.38
CA THR A 267 12.80 -0.09 13.24
C THR A 267 11.85 0.84 12.48
N LEU A 268 10.58 0.44 12.40
CA LEU A 268 9.51 1.15 11.70
C LEU A 268 8.36 1.48 12.64
N VAL A 269 7.76 2.66 12.47
CA VAL A 269 6.46 2.97 13.09
C VAL A 269 5.32 2.26 12.36
N THR A 270 4.29 1.83 13.08
CA THR A 270 3.13 1.13 12.51
C THR A 270 1.90 2.02 12.54
N MET A 271 1.55 2.56 11.37
CA MET A 271 0.52 3.59 11.25
C MET A 271 -0.94 3.10 11.37
N LYS A 272 -1.17 1.77 11.44
CA LYS A 272 -2.53 1.20 11.36
C LYS A 272 -3.24 0.97 12.70
N ARG A 273 -2.55 1.08 13.84
CA ARG A 273 -3.17 0.81 15.15
C ARG A 273 -3.83 2.08 15.66
N ARG A 274 -5.11 2.03 16.06
CA ARG A 274 -5.86 3.18 16.64
C ARG A 274 -5.40 3.50 18.08
N LYS A 275 -4.09 3.72 18.29
CA LYS A 275 -3.47 4.05 19.58
C LYS A 275 -2.94 5.49 19.58
N GLY A 276 -2.93 6.17 20.74
CA GLY A 276 -2.38 7.54 20.85
C GLY A 276 -0.90 7.63 20.45
N ILE A 277 -0.13 6.55 20.70
CA ILE A 277 1.25 6.40 20.23
C ILE A 277 1.29 5.30 19.17
N ASP A 278 1.85 5.62 17.99
CA ASP A 278 2.01 4.66 16.91
C ASP A 278 3.13 3.64 17.30
N PRO A 279 2.81 2.34 17.42
CA PRO A 279 3.75 1.35 17.92
C PRO A 279 4.89 1.09 16.93
N LYS A 280 6.10 0.88 17.45
CA LYS A 280 7.27 0.49 16.67
C LYS A 280 7.26 -1.03 16.43
N ARG A 281 7.77 -1.46 15.28
CA ARG A 281 8.06 -2.86 14.94
C ARG A 281 9.47 -2.97 14.37
N CYS A 282 10.11 -4.12 14.58
CA CYS A 282 11.43 -4.41 14.05
C CYS A 282 11.31 -5.45 12.94
N ILE A 283 12.03 -5.23 11.84
CA ILE A 283 12.10 -6.17 10.71
C ILE A 283 13.58 -6.50 10.48
N PRO A 284 13.98 -7.77 10.44
CA PRO A 284 15.33 -8.16 10.06
C PRO A 284 15.68 -7.64 8.67
N LEU A 285 16.92 -7.20 8.47
CA LEU A 285 17.43 -6.80 7.16
C LEU A 285 18.58 -7.72 6.74
N ASP A 286 18.68 -7.98 5.44
CA ASP A 286 19.91 -8.51 4.87
C ASP A 286 21.03 -7.46 4.97
N LYS A 287 22.27 -7.94 4.94
CA LYS A 287 23.46 -7.11 5.13
C LYS A 287 23.59 -6.02 4.06
N GLU A 288 23.23 -6.31 2.81
CA GLU A 288 23.33 -5.36 1.71
C GLU A 288 22.35 -4.18 1.90
N THR A 289 21.09 -4.49 2.24
CA THR A 289 20.07 -3.48 2.52
C THR A 289 20.43 -2.62 3.72
N ALA A 290 20.94 -3.24 4.79
CA ALA A 290 21.39 -2.51 5.96
C ALA A 290 22.55 -1.54 5.63
N ILE A 291 23.55 -1.99 4.86
CA ILE A 291 24.67 -1.14 4.43
C ILE A 291 24.16 0.04 3.60
N LYS A 292 23.26 -0.20 2.63
CA LYS A 292 22.70 0.86 1.79
C LYS A 292 21.92 1.91 2.61
N LEU A 293 21.20 1.48 3.66
CA LEU A 293 20.51 2.41 4.56
C LEU A 293 21.49 3.26 5.37
N GLU A 294 22.52 2.65 5.97
CA GLU A 294 23.54 3.39 6.73
C GLU A 294 24.32 4.37 5.84
N VAL A 295 24.76 3.92 4.65
CA VAL A 295 25.44 4.78 3.67
C VAL A 295 24.55 5.97 3.31
N PHE A 296 23.24 5.76 3.11
CA PHE A 296 22.34 6.86 2.83
C PHE A 296 22.24 7.86 3.98
N ILE A 297 22.18 7.39 5.23
CA ILE A 297 22.09 8.25 6.43
C ILE A 297 23.39 9.02 6.65
N HIS A 298 24.55 8.34 6.60
CA HIS A 298 25.84 8.92 6.95
C HIS A 298 26.48 9.72 5.82
N LYS A 299 26.23 9.35 4.56
CA LYS A 299 26.79 10.02 3.38
C LYS A 299 25.76 10.94 2.73
N HIS A 300 24.80 10.38 1.99
CA HIS A 300 23.91 11.16 1.12
C HIS A 300 23.06 12.20 1.87
N ARG A 301 22.48 11.82 3.02
CA ARG A 301 21.68 12.73 3.85
C ARG A 301 22.56 13.81 4.49
N ARG A 302 23.78 13.47 4.91
CA ARG A 302 24.73 14.41 5.53
C ARG A 302 25.23 15.43 4.51
N GLU A 303 25.66 14.97 3.33
CA GLU A 303 26.09 15.81 2.21
C GLU A 303 24.98 16.79 1.78
N LEU A 304 23.73 16.30 1.68
CA LEU A 304 22.57 17.17 1.41
C LEU A 304 22.44 18.30 2.43
N LEU A 305 22.51 17.98 3.72
CA LEU A 305 22.35 18.97 4.78
C LEU A 305 23.51 19.97 4.82
N GLN A 306 24.74 19.52 4.61
CA GLN A 306 25.91 20.38 4.51
C GLN A 306 25.77 21.36 3.34
N ARG A 307 25.39 20.87 2.16
CA ARG A 307 25.17 21.69 0.97
C ARG A 307 24.09 22.76 1.20
N LEU A 308 22.93 22.38 1.75
CA LEU A 308 21.84 23.32 2.01
C LEU A 308 22.21 24.39 3.03
N ARG A 309 22.96 24.02 4.08
CA ARG A 309 23.49 24.99 5.06
C ARG A 309 24.51 25.93 4.43
N GLY A 310 25.38 25.42 3.55
CA GLY A 310 26.31 26.24 2.75
C GLY A 310 25.59 27.24 1.83
N GLN A 311 24.40 26.88 1.34
CA GLN A 311 23.50 27.76 0.57
C GLN A 311 22.66 28.70 1.44
N LYS A 312 22.90 28.76 2.76
CA LYS A 312 22.13 29.58 3.73
C LYS A 312 20.63 29.26 3.75
N VAL A 313 20.23 28.04 3.38
CA VAL A 313 18.85 27.58 3.49
C VAL A 313 18.57 27.15 4.92
N GLU A 314 17.49 27.66 5.53
CA GLU A 314 17.06 27.20 6.85
C GLU A 314 16.56 25.75 6.77
N VAL A 315 17.30 24.82 7.39
CA VAL A 315 16.96 23.40 7.37
C VAL A 315 16.42 22.94 8.72
N ARG A 316 15.23 22.32 8.70
CA ARG A 316 14.62 21.66 9.86
C ARG A 316 14.37 20.18 9.54
N PRO A 317 15.41 19.35 9.47
CA PRO A 317 15.29 17.97 9.00
C PRO A 317 14.52 17.06 9.94
N GLN A 318 14.43 17.43 11.24
CA GLN A 318 13.93 16.57 12.30
C GLN A 318 14.69 15.22 12.35
N ASP A 319 14.21 14.29 13.18
CA ASP A 319 14.70 12.91 13.15
C ASP A 319 13.99 12.09 12.07
N LYS A 320 14.35 12.38 10.81
CA LYS A 320 13.81 11.73 9.61
C LYS A 320 14.91 11.40 8.61
N VAL A 321 14.85 10.20 8.02
CA VAL A 321 15.79 9.73 7.00
C VAL A 321 15.60 10.46 5.67
N PHE A 322 14.36 10.54 5.19
CA PHE A 322 14.06 11.08 3.86
C PHE A 322 13.72 12.58 3.89
N LEU A 323 14.50 13.37 3.16
CA LEU A 323 14.40 14.83 3.13
C LEU A 323 14.16 15.37 1.72
N GLY A 324 13.52 16.54 1.65
CA GLY A 324 13.37 17.31 0.43
C GLY A 324 14.72 17.79 -0.09
N CYS A 325 15.01 17.52 -1.36
CA CYS A 325 16.31 17.81 -1.96
C CYS A 325 16.65 19.33 -2.01
N ARG A 326 15.63 20.19 -2.05
CA ARG A 326 15.79 21.66 -2.09
C ARG A 326 15.61 22.35 -0.74
N THR A 327 14.81 21.77 0.15
CA THR A 327 14.40 22.44 1.40
C THR A 327 15.02 21.80 2.65
N GLY A 328 15.50 20.56 2.56
CA GLY A 328 15.95 19.80 3.73
C GLY A 328 14.81 19.42 4.70
N ALA A 329 13.56 19.73 4.37
CA ALA A 329 12.39 19.40 5.19
C ALA A 329 11.98 17.92 5.00
N PRO A 330 11.38 17.26 6.01
CA PRO A 330 10.86 15.90 5.89
C PRO A 330 9.93 15.71 4.70
N ILE A 331 10.09 14.58 3.99
CA ILE A 331 9.18 14.21 2.90
C ILE A 331 7.87 13.65 3.48
N THR A 332 6.74 14.00 2.87
CA THR A 332 5.44 13.40 3.23
C THR A 332 5.18 12.09 2.49
N GLY A 333 4.33 11.22 3.04
CA GLY A 333 3.94 9.98 2.35
C GLY A 333 3.34 10.24 0.95
N SER A 334 2.60 11.33 0.76
CA SER A 334 2.07 11.73 -0.55
C SER A 334 3.18 12.10 -1.54
N SER A 335 4.23 12.78 -1.07
CA SER A 335 5.39 13.12 -1.91
C SER A 335 6.18 11.86 -2.33
N LEU A 336 6.29 10.86 -1.45
CA LEU A 336 6.87 9.56 -1.80
C LEU A 336 6.04 8.80 -2.85
N ILE A 337 4.71 8.83 -2.74
CA ILE A 337 3.83 8.24 -3.75
C ILE A 337 4.04 8.92 -5.11
N LYS A 338 4.11 10.26 -5.14
CA LYS A 338 4.39 11.03 -6.37
C LYS A 338 5.79 10.75 -6.93
N GLU A 339 6.77 10.50 -6.07
CA GLU A 339 8.10 10.07 -6.51
C GLU A 339 8.06 8.69 -7.15
N PHE A 340 7.39 7.72 -6.53
CA PHE A 340 7.20 6.39 -7.10
C PHE A 340 6.45 6.43 -8.45
N GLN A 341 5.40 7.24 -8.57
CA GLN A 341 4.69 7.43 -9.83
C GLN A 341 5.59 7.95 -10.95
N ARG A 342 6.53 8.86 -10.64
CA ARG A 342 7.52 9.34 -11.60
C ARG A 342 8.48 8.23 -12.04
N VAL A 343 8.88 7.35 -11.11
CA VAL A 343 9.69 6.16 -11.43
C VAL A 343 8.92 5.23 -12.35
N ALA A 344 7.69 4.85 -11.98
CA ALA A 344 6.85 3.96 -12.79
C ALA A 344 6.60 4.51 -14.20
N ALA A 345 6.33 5.82 -14.33
CA ALA A 345 6.16 6.46 -15.64
C ALA A 345 7.47 6.45 -16.47
N ALA A 346 8.63 6.60 -15.83
CA ALA A 346 9.91 6.52 -16.51
C ALA A 346 10.30 5.09 -16.91
N SER A 347 9.75 4.08 -16.24
CA SER A 347 9.93 2.67 -16.55
C SER A 347 9.14 2.17 -17.77
N GLY A 348 8.22 2.98 -18.32
CA GLY A 348 7.36 2.56 -19.43
C GLY A 348 6.41 1.42 -19.06
N ILE A 349 6.03 1.31 -17.78
CA ILE A 349 5.10 0.27 -17.34
C ILE A 349 3.69 0.66 -17.74
N ASP A 350 3.09 -0.11 -18.65
CA ASP A 350 1.69 0.04 -19.08
C ASP A 350 0.70 -0.59 -18.07
N GLU A 351 1.17 -1.56 -17.29
CA GLU A 351 0.41 -2.22 -16.24
C GLU A 351 0.33 -1.40 -14.93
N ARG A 352 -0.56 -1.81 -14.02
CA ARG A 352 -0.72 -1.14 -12.73
C ARG A 352 0.51 -1.40 -11.83
N ALA A 353 1.42 -0.44 -11.72
CA ALA A 353 2.48 -0.45 -10.69
C ALA A 353 2.14 0.49 -9.52
N CYS A 354 2.03 -0.04 -8.30
CA CYS A 354 1.80 0.78 -7.11
C CYS A 354 2.55 0.28 -5.86
N LEU A 355 2.88 1.20 -4.95
CA LEU A 355 3.62 0.89 -3.71
C LEU A 355 2.96 -0.18 -2.84
N SER A 356 1.63 -0.33 -2.90
CA SER A 356 0.95 -1.41 -2.16
C SER A 356 1.34 -2.81 -2.66
N MET A 357 1.75 -2.97 -3.92
CA MET A 357 2.15 -4.28 -4.45
C MET A 357 3.48 -4.78 -3.87
N PHE A 358 4.42 -3.88 -3.56
CA PHE A 358 5.61 -4.21 -2.77
C PHE A 358 5.22 -4.77 -1.41
N ARG A 359 4.25 -4.13 -0.76
CA ARG A 359 3.71 -4.64 0.51
C ARG A 359 3.07 -6.02 0.33
N HIS A 360 2.26 -6.22 -0.71
CA HIS A 360 1.66 -7.53 -0.96
C HIS A 360 2.75 -8.60 -1.13
N ARG A 361 3.78 -8.32 -1.95
CA ARG A 361 4.91 -9.24 -2.14
C ARG A 361 5.69 -9.54 -0.87
N PHE A 362 6.02 -8.51 -0.09
CA PHE A 362 6.70 -8.71 1.19
C PHE A 362 5.90 -9.62 2.13
N VAL A 363 4.59 -9.40 2.23
CA VAL A 363 3.72 -10.23 3.08
C VAL A 363 3.66 -11.67 2.54
N THR A 364 3.45 -11.87 1.24
CA THR A 364 3.48 -13.21 0.61
C THR A 364 4.80 -13.92 0.88
N ASN A 365 5.93 -13.24 0.70
CA ASN A 365 7.25 -13.81 0.98
C ASN A 365 7.44 -14.19 2.45
N MET A 366 6.95 -13.36 3.40
CA MET A 366 7.00 -13.70 4.82
C MET A 366 6.15 -14.93 5.15
N VAL A 367 4.94 -15.03 4.58
CA VAL A 367 4.09 -16.21 4.73
C VAL A 367 4.79 -17.44 4.17
N LYS A 368 5.35 -17.35 2.95
CA LYS A 368 6.13 -18.40 2.30
C LYS A 368 7.31 -18.88 3.15
N LEU A 369 8.13 -17.96 3.66
CA LEU A 369 9.27 -18.30 4.53
C LEU A 369 8.83 -19.06 5.79
N HIS A 370 7.74 -18.64 6.41
CA HIS A 370 7.22 -19.31 7.59
C HIS A 370 6.51 -20.64 7.28
N LEU A 371 5.89 -20.77 6.10
CA LEU A 371 5.35 -22.05 5.60
C LEU A 371 6.49 -23.06 5.37
N ILE A 372 7.56 -22.66 4.67
CA ILE A 372 8.74 -23.51 4.44
C ILE A 372 9.31 -23.97 5.79
N ALA A 373 9.54 -23.04 6.73
CA ALA A 373 10.08 -23.38 8.05
C ALA A 373 9.14 -24.32 8.84
N PHE A 374 7.82 -24.16 8.69
CA PHE A 374 6.83 -25.03 9.31
C PHE A 374 6.87 -26.45 8.70
N SER A 375 6.88 -26.56 7.37
CA SER A 375 6.97 -27.84 6.65
C SER A 375 8.30 -28.56 6.92
N GLN A 376 9.41 -27.84 7.06
CA GLN A 376 10.70 -28.44 7.46
C GLN A 376 10.69 -29.00 8.88
N SER A 377 9.95 -28.35 9.79
CA SER A 377 9.81 -28.81 11.19
C SER A 377 8.79 -29.94 11.35
N HIS A 378 7.90 -30.13 10.37
CA HIS A 378 6.87 -31.17 10.36
C HIS A 378 6.90 -31.94 9.03
N PRO A 379 7.83 -32.89 8.87
CA PRO A 379 7.94 -33.70 7.67
C PRO A 379 6.60 -34.38 7.35
N GLY A 380 6.06 -34.14 6.16
CA GLY A 380 4.74 -34.64 5.74
C GLY A 380 3.62 -33.60 5.75
N ALA A 381 3.84 -32.39 6.27
CA ALA A 381 2.88 -31.29 6.19
C ALA A 381 2.76 -30.74 4.76
N THR A 382 1.85 -31.32 3.96
CA THR A 382 1.41 -30.78 2.66
C THR A 382 0.27 -29.78 2.85
N ARG A 383 -0.05 -28.98 1.83
CA ARG A 383 -1.14 -27.98 1.86
C ARG A 383 -2.46 -28.53 2.42
N ALA A 384 -2.77 -29.78 2.14
CA ALA A 384 -3.98 -30.48 2.58
C ALA A 384 -3.96 -30.92 4.06
N LEU A 385 -2.78 -31.02 4.68
CA LEU A 385 -2.60 -31.51 6.04
C LEU A 385 -2.40 -30.37 7.06
N ILE A 386 -2.16 -29.14 6.61
CA ILE A 386 -2.05 -27.96 7.49
C ILE A 386 -3.46 -27.49 7.88
N SER A 387 -3.73 -27.45 9.19
CA SER A 387 -5.02 -27.00 9.71
C SER A 387 -5.16 -25.48 9.68
N GLU A 388 -6.40 -24.97 9.79
CA GLU A 388 -6.64 -23.53 9.96
C GLU A 388 -5.95 -22.98 11.23
N GLY A 389 -5.84 -23.79 12.29
CA GLY A 389 -5.14 -23.42 13.52
C GLY A 389 -3.64 -23.19 13.31
N ASP A 390 -3.01 -24.01 12.47
CA ASP A 390 -1.60 -23.87 12.10
C ASP A 390 -1.38 -22.62 11.27
N TYR A 391 -2.25 -22.38 10.28
CA TYR A 391 -2.23 -21.15 9.50
C TYR A 391 -2.35 -19.91 10.39
N ARG A 392 -3.27 -19.90 11.36
CA ARG A 392 -3.40 -18.79 12.31
C ARG A 392 -2.11 -18.57 13.12
N THR A 393 -1.45 -19.65 13.55
CA THR A 393 -0.17 -19.56 14.28
C THR A 393 0.94 -18.95 13.42
N ILE A 394 1.04 -19.37 12.16
CA ILE A 394 1.98 -18.80 11.18
C ILE A 394 1.67 -17.32 10.95
N LEU A 395 0.41 -17.00 10.67
CA LEU A 395 -0.05 -15.64 10.40
C LEU A 395 0.14 -14.71 11.61
N ARG A 396 0.04 -15.23 12.84
CA ARG A 396 0.35 -14.48 14.07
C ARG A 396 1.81 -14.02 14.09
N ARG A 397 2.76 -14.89 13.71
CA ARG A 397 4.18 -14.52 13.58
C ARG A 397 4.37 -13.47 12.48
N VAL A 398 3.79 -13.68 11.30
CA VAL A 398 3.81 -12.72 10.18
C VAL A 398 3.20 -11.37 10.57
N ALA A 399 2.15 -11.34 11.39
CA ALA A 399 1.50 -10.12 11.84
C ALA A 399 2.44 -9.21 12.65
N THR A 400 3.41 -9.78 13.38
CA THR A 400 4.42 -9.01 14.15
C THR A 400 5.32 -8.18 13.24
N PHE A 401 5.80 -8.75 12.14
CA PHE A 401 6.66 -8.08 11.15
C PHE A 401 5.89 -7.13 10.24
N THR A 402 4.65 -7.50 9.88
CA THR A 402 3.84 -6.74 8.92
C THR A 402 3.00 -5.64 9.57
N GLY A 403 2.84 -5.67 10.90
CA GLY A 403 2.05 -4.69 11.65
C GLY A 403 0.54 -4.81 11.46
N HIS A 404 0.03 -6.00 11.14
CA HIS A 404 -1.42 -6.24 11.06
C HIS A 404 -2.04 -6.34 12.47
N GLY A 405 -3.34 -6.02 12.53
CA GLY A 405 -4.13 -6.06 13.77
C GLY A 405 -5.00 -7.31 13.91
N SER A 406 -5.24 -8.04 12.82
CA SER A 406 -5.98 -9.29 12.77
C SER A 406 -5.32 -10.23 11.76
N GLU A 407 -5.25 -11.51 12.12
CA GLU A 407 -4.73 -12.61 11.30
C GLU A 407 -5.62 -12.82 10.06
N ASP A 408 -6.93 -12.61 10.17
CA ASP A 408 -7.87 -12.78 9.05
C ASP A 408 -7.56 -11.86 7.87
N SER A 409 -6.95 -10.70 8.14
CA SER A 409 -6.49 -9.79 7.08
C SER A 409 -5.29 -10.31 6.29
N LEU A 410 -4.63 -11.36 6.77
CA LEU A 410 -3.49 -12.01 6.16
C LEU A 410 -3.84 -13.34 5.48
N PHE A 411 -5.06 -13.85 5.64
CA PHE A 411 -5.42 -15.20 5.22
C PHE A 411 -5.25 -15.43 3.70
N HIS A 412 -5.69 -14.46 2.89
CA HIS A 412 -5.55 -14.52 1.42
C HIS A 412 -4.10 -14.59 0.90
N TYR A 413 -3.09 -14.30 1.73
CA TYR A 413 -1.68 -14.44 1.32
C TYR A 413 -1.20 -15.88 1.39
N ILE A 414 -1.92 -16.77 2.06
CA ILE A 414 -1.60 -18.20 2.12
C ILE A 414 -1.75 -18.81 0.73
N ASP A 415 -2.88 -18.55 0.06
CA ASP A 415 -3.11 -19.07 -1.30
C ASP A 415 -2.03 -18.58 -2.27
N TRP A 416 -1.70 -17.27 -2.24
CA TRP A 416 -0.62 -16.72 -3.06
C TRP A 416 0.75 -17.32 -2.73
N ALA A 417 1.01 -17.64 -1.46
CA ALA A 417 2.28 -18.25 -1.06
C ALA A 417 2.40 -19.68 -1.57
N TRP A 418 1.31 -20.46 -1.52
CA TRP A 418 1.27 -21.81 -2.09
C TRP A 418 1.40 -21.79 -3.60
N GLU A 419 0.66 -20.92 -4.31
CA GLU A 419 0.81 -20.73 -5.76
C GLU A 419 2.26 -20.44 -6.14
N GLU A 420 2.95 -19.55 -5.41
CA GLU A 420 4.36 -19.25 -5.67
C GLU A 420 5.32 -20.41 -5.33
N LEU A 421 5.02 -21.23 -4.32
CA LEU A 421 5.82 -22.40 -3.94
C LEU A 421 5.71 -23.51 -5.00
N GLU A 422 4.50 -23.83 -5.43
CA GLU A 422 4.23 -24.83 -6.47
C GLU A 422 4.95 -24.47 -7.79
N VAL A 423 4.90 -23.19 -8.19
CA VAL A 423 5.65 -22.70 -9.36
C VAL A 423 7.16 -22.81 -9.18
N PHE A 424 7.67 -22.59 -7.96
CA PHE A 424 9.10 -22.70 -7.69
C PHE A 424 9.59 -24.14 -7.84
N ASP A 425 8.85 -25.11 -7.30
CA ASP A 425 9.18 -26.54 -7.36
C ASP A 425 9.23 -27.04 -8.83
N TYR A 426 8.29 -26.59 -9.66
CA TYR A 426 8.29 -26.87 -11.09
C TYR A 426 9.51 -26.27 -11.81
N VAL A 427 9.85 -25.01 -11.53
CA VAL A 427 10.98 -24.32 -12.18
C VAL A 427 12.32 -24.89 -11.73
N SER A 428 12.50 -25.27 -10.46
CA SER A 428 13.73 -25.95 -10.01
C SER A 428 13.91 -27.28 -10.72
N SER A 429 12.83 -28.08 -10.82
CA SER A 429 12.86 -29.38 -11.50
C SER A 429 13.22 -29.24 -12.98
N ALA A 430 12.65 -28.24 -13.67
CA ALA A 430 12.99 -27.94 -15.06
C ALA A 430 14.45 -27.46 -15.25
N ARG A 431 14.99 -26.65 -14.31
CA ARG A 431 16.39 -26.20 -14.36
C ARG A 431 17.38 -27.32 -14.07
N GLU A 432 17.08 -28.20 -13.12
CA GLU A 432 17.87 -29.39 -12.85
C GLU A 432 17.90 -30.34 -14.06
N LEU A 433 16.75 -30.53 -14.72
CA LEU A 433 16.66 -31.30 -15.96
C LEU A 433 17.52 -30.68 -17.07
N THR A 434 17.40 -29.37 -17.28
CA THR A 434 18.19 -28.64 -18.30
C THR A 434 19.69 -28.76 -18.02
N THR A 435 20.11 -28.59 -16.77
CA THR A 435 21.52 -28.74 -16.36
C THR A 435 22.01 -30.18 -16.58
N SER A 436 21.14 -31.17 -16.38
CA SER A 436 21.46 -32.58 -16.62
C SER A 436 21.61 -32.88 -18.11
N ILE A 437 20.75 -32.30 -18.96
CA ILE A 437 20.86 -32.38 -20.43
C ILE A 437 22.15 -31.72 -20.91
N GLU A 438 22.49 -30.53 -20.43
CA GLU A 438 23.74 -29.83 -20.81
C GLU A 438 24.97 -30.67 -20.47
N ARG A 439 25.01 -31.27 -19.26
CA ARG A 439 26.09 -32.19 -18.85
C ARG A 439 26.17 -33.42 -19.75
N ALA A 440 25.02 -33.98 -20.15
CA ALA A 440 24.98 -35.11 -21.07
C ALA A 440 25.50 -34.71 -22.46
N MET A 441 25.12 -33.53 -22.97
CA MET A 441 25.61 -33.00 -24.24
C MET A 441 27.12 -32.75 -24.23
N ASP A 442 27.67 -32.18 -23.16
CA ASP A 442 29.11 -31.95 -23.06
C ASP A 442 29.91 -33.25 -22.96
N LYS A 443 29.40 -34.25 -22.24
CA LYS A 443 29.98 -35.60 -22.25
C LYS A 443 29.92 -36.25 -23.62
N LEU A 444 28.80 -36.11 -24.35
CA LEU A 444 28.66 -36.60 -25.73
C LEU A 444 29.63 -35.92 -26.69
N ARG A 445 29.88 -34.62 -26.52
CA ARG A 445 30.89 -33.89 -27.30
C ARG A 445 32.29 -34.45 -27.07
N VAL A 446 32.68 -34.65 -25.80
CA VAL A 446 33.98 -35.24 -25.44
C VAL A 446 34.11 -36.67 -25.99
N LEU A 447 33.06 -37.48 -25.87
CA LEU A 447 33.03 -38.84 -26.42
C LEU A 447 33.09 -38.85 -27.95
N SER A 448 32.35 -37.98 -28.63
CA SER A 448 32.39 -37.85 -30.09
C SER A 448 33.79 -37.45 -30.57
N SER A 449 34.46 -36.52 -29.87
CA SER A 449 35.83 -36.12 -30.16
C SER A 449 36.81 -37.29 -30.01
N ASN A 450 36.61 -38.14 -29.01
CA ASN A 450 37.44 -39.33 -28.79
C ASN A 450 37.21 -40.38 -29.88
N VAL A 451 35.96 -40.62 -30.30
CA VAL A 451 35.62 -41.55 -31.38
C VAL A 451 36.17 -41.10 -32.73
N TYR A 452 36.10 -39.80 -33.05
CA TYR A 452 36.70 -39.27 -34.28
C TYR A 452 38.23 -39.40 -34.30
N SER A 453 38.88 -39.40 -33.13
CA SER A 453 40.32 -39.61 -33.01
C SER A 453 40.74 -41.09 -33.06
N SER A 454 39.82 -42.02 -32.77
CA SER A 454 40.06 -43.47 -32.77
C SER A 454 39.35 -44.14 -33.94
N ALA A 455 39.86 -43.93 -35.16
CA ALA A 455 39.38 -44.65 -36.33
C ALA A 455 39.85 -46.12 -36.31
N SER A 456 39.06 -47.00 -35.69
CA SER A 456 39.00 -48.43 -35.98
C SER A 456 37.60 -48.96 -35.66
N SER A 457 37.00 -49.67 -36.60
CA SER A 457 35.56 -49.96 -36.70
C SER A 457 34.97 -50.90 -35.64
N GLU A 458 35.75 -51.38 -34.67
CA GLU A 458 35.26 -52.25 -33.57
C GLU A 458 34.88 -51.46 -32.30
N GLY A 459 35.46 -50.27 -32.07
CA GLY A 459 35.18 -49.48 -30.85
C GLY A 459 33.88 -48.67 -30.87
N ALA A 460 33.29 -48.46 -32.06
CA ALA A 460 32.08 -47.65 -32.21
C ALA A 460 30.83 -48.31 -31.58
N GLY A 461 30.77 -49.63 -31.56
CA GLY A 461 29.64 -50.39 -31.01
C GLY A 461 29.52 -50.31 -29.48
N GLU A 462 30.64 -50.41 -28.76
CA GLU A 462 30.66 -50.25 -27.30
C GLU A 462 30.32 -48.82 -26.87
N VAL A 463 30.75 -47.82 -27.64
CA VAL A 463 30.43 -46.42 -27.33
C VAL A 463 28.95 -46.13 -27.55
N ILE A 464 28.33 -46.66 -28.61
CA ILE A 464 26.87 -46.56 -28.82
C ILE A 464 26.11 -47.26 -27.68
N TYR A 465 26.60 -48.40 -27.19
CA TYR A 465 25.99 -49.11 -26.06
C TYR A 465 26.04 -48.27 -24.76
N TYR A 466 27.17 -47.62 -24.45
CA TYR A 466 27.29 -46.71 -23.30
C TYR A 466 26.39 -45.47 -23.44
N VAL A 467 26.28 -44.91 -24.65
CA VAL A 467 25.40 -43.76 -24.92
C VAL A 467 23.93 -44.15 -24.75
N LEU A 468 23.51 -45.31 -25.25
CA LEU A 468 22.15 -45.83 -25.08
C LEU A 468 21.84 -46.12 -23.62
N ALA A 469 22.75 -46.77 -22.87
CA ALA A 469 22.55 -47.06 -21.45
C ALA A 469 22.39 -45.79 -20.60
N GLU A 470 23.15 -44.73 -20.90
CA GLU A 470 23.04 -43.46 -20.19
C GLU A 470 21.78 -42.67 -20.58
N LEU A 471 21.37 -42.71 -21.85
CA LEU A 471 20.09 -42.16 -22.30
C LEU A 471 18.89 -42.90 -21.69
N GLU A 472 18.99 -44.23 -21.52
CA GLU A 472 17.99 -45.05 -20.85
C GLU A 472 17.89 -44.69 -19.35
N SER A 473 19.04 -44.41 -18.70
CA SER A 473 19.11 -43.93 -17.31
C SER A 473 18.45 -42.55 -17.15
N ILE A 474 18.72 -41.62 -18.08
CA ILE A 474 18.08 -40.29 -18.11
C ILE A 474 16.58 -40.41 -18.41
N ARG A 475 16.16 -41.28 -19.34
CA ARG A 475 14.75 -41.55 -19.64
C ARG A 475 14.03 -42.09 -18.41
N LYS A 476 14.63 -43.06 -17.71
CA LYS A 476 14.06 -43.68 -16.51
C LYS A 476 13.95 -42.69 -15.34
N ALA A 477 14.96 -41.84 -15.14
CA ALA A 477 14.90 -40.76 -14.15
C ALA A 477 13.84 -39.69 -14.48
N ALA A 478 13.57 -39.44 -15.76
CA ALA A 478 12.49 -38.56 -16.20
C ALA A 478 11.10 -39.22 -16.09
N GLU A 479 10.98 -40.50 -16.43
CA GLU A 479 9.74 -41.30 -16.32
C GLU A 479 9.32 -41.52 -14.86
N ASP A 480 10.25 -41.80 -13.94
CA ASP A 480 9.96 -41.93 -12.51
C ASP A 480 9.48 -40.60 -11.90
N ARG A 481 9.98 -39.46 -12.40
CA ARG A 481 9.58 -38.11 -11.93
C ARG A 481 8.24 -37.66 -12.54
N LEU A 482 8.02 -37.91 -13.83
CA LEU A 482 6.74 -37.62 -14.50
C LEU A 482 5.62 -38.58 -14.05
N GLY A 483 5.94 -39.84 -13.77
CA GLY A 483 5.00 -40.84 -13.24
C GLY A 483 4.49 -40.51 -11.84
N GLY A 484 5.34 -39.92 -10.97
CA GLY A 484 4.94 -39.40 -9.67
C GLY A 484 4.00 -38.19 -9.74
N GLU A 485 4.15 -37.34 -10.77
CA GLU A 485 3.25 -36.20 -11.03
C GLU A 485 1.94 -36.63 -11.71
N TYR A 486 1.95 -37.63 -12.59
CA TYR A 486 0.74 -38.14 -13.24
C TYR A 486 -0.16 -38.91 -12.24
N GLU A 487 0.40 -39.67 -11.30
CA GLU A 487 -0.40 -40.32 -10.25
C GLU A 487 -0.98 -39.35 -9.22
N SER A 488 -0.29 -38.25 -8.93
CA SER A 488 -0.78 -37.21 -8.00
C SER A 488 -1.87 -36.35 -8.63
N VAL A 489 -1.79 -36.05 -9.93
CA VAL A 489 -2.86 -35.39 -10.69
C VAL A 489 -4.05 -36.32 -10.94
N ARG A 490 -3.83 -37.62 -11.22
CA ARG A 490 -4.92 -38.59 -11.47
C ARG A 490 -5.72 -38.93 -10.21
N ARG A 491 -5.07 -38.98 -9.03
CA ARG A 491 -5.76 -39.12 -7.72
C ARG A 491 -6.58 -37.88 -7.32
N LEU A 492 -6.25 -36.69 -7.84
CA LEU A 492 -7.04 -35.47 -7.64
C LEU A 492 -8.23 -35.34 -8.60
N SER A 493 -8.24 -36.09 -9.72
CA SER A 493 -9.33 -36.10 -10.71
C SER A 493 -10.30 -37.29 -10.59
N LEU A 494 -9.99 -38.28 -9.77
CA LEU A 494 -10.80 -39.49 -9.56
C LEU A 494 -10.95 -39.80 -8.07
N SER A 495 -11.61 -38.89 -7.35
CA SER A 495 -12.36 -39.20 -6.14
C SER A 495 -13.63 -38.34 -6.17
N PRO A 496 -14.82 -38.88 -5.88
CA PRO A 496 -16.09 -38.15 -5.92
C PRO A 496 -16.12 -36.89 -5.07
#